data_AF-A0A2D6JG02-F1
#
_entry.id   AF-A0A2D6JG02-F1
#
_cell.length_a   1.000
_cell.length_b   1.000
_cell.length_c   1.000
_cell.angle_alpha   90.00
_cell.angle_beta   90.00
_cell.angle_gamma   90.00
#
_symmetry.space_group_name_H-M   'P 1'
#
loop_
_entity.id
_entity.type
_entity.pdbx_description
1 polymer ?
#
loop_
_entity_poly.entity_id
_entity_poly.type
_entity_poly.pdbx_seq_one_letter_code
_entity_poly.pdbx_strand_id
1 'polypeptide(L)'
;MDFDKKIIFENLIDIIAEELDVCIRAANSAHEAATHEELVAENKYDTKGLEASYLAGAQARRANELQIDIDEIKKIQIKNFSEQEAIDYSSLVEIEDEDGASKFLLIVNRAGGYKIQYQGVEIQSITPASPLGQKLWKKKLDDEIELKTQTQSKYYSIIGHH
;
A
#
# COMPACT_ATOMS: atom_id res chain seq x y z
N MET A 1 -6.52 -23.31 2.77
CA MET A 1 -7.35 -22.14 3.09
C MET A 1 -7.84 -21.57 1.77
N ASP A 2 -9.09 -21.12 1.67
CA ASP A 2 -9.64 -20.56 0.42
C ASP A 2 -9.62 -19.03 0.49
N PHE A 3 -8.89 -18.41 -0.43
CA PHE A 3 -8.69 -16.97 -0.46
C PHE A 3 -9.57 -16.34 -1.54
N ASP A 4 -10.63 -15.63 -1.14
CA ASP A 4 -11.39 -14.81 -2.05
C ASP A 4 -10.65 -13.49 -2.29
N LYS A 5 -9.87 -13.46 -3.37
CA LYS A 5 -9.09 -12.28 -3.76
C LYS A 5 -9.95 -11.05 -3.98
N LYS A 6 -11.23 -11.18 -4.37
CA LYS A 6 -12.10 -10.01 -4.53
C LYS A 6 -12.30 -9.30 -3.20
N ILE A 7 -12.62 -10.06 -2.17
CA ILE A 7 -12.79 -9.52 -0.81
C ILE A 7 -11.48 -8.92 -0.29
N ILE A 8 -10.34 -9.55 -0.56
CA ILE A 8 -9.02 -9.02 -0.14
C ILE A 8 -8.73 -7.69 -0.83
N PHE A 9 -9.01 -7.56 -2.13
CA PHE A 9 -8.87 -6.31 -2.88
C PHE A 9 -9.84 -5.23 -2.40
N GLU A 10 -11.10 -5.59 -2.10
CA GLU A 10 -12.07 -4.68 -1.52
C GLU A 10 -11.60 -4.14 -0.16
N ASN A 11 -11.14 -5.03 0.74
CA ASN A 11 -10.58 -4.62 2.03
C ASN A 11 -9.37 -3.69 1.88
N LEU A 12 -8.49 -3.93 0.89
CA LEU A 12 -7.38 -3.03 0.60
C LEU A 12 -7.89 -1.64 0.16
N ILE A 13 -8.88 -1.61 -0.72
CA ILE A 13 -9.48 -0.36 -1.19
C ILE A 13 -10.12 0.41 -0.03
N ASP A 14 -10.82 -0.27 0.88
CA ASP A 14 -11.44 0.35 2.06
C ASP A 14 -10.38 0.99 2.98
N ILE A 15 -9.28 0.29 3.25
CA ILE A 15 -8.18 0.83 4.06
C ILE A 15 -7.62 2.12 3.44
N ILE A 16 -7.41 2.14 2.11
CA ILE A 16 -6.88 3.31 1.41
C ILE A 16 -7.93 4.44 1.37
N ALA A 17 -9.21 4.10 1.25
CA ALA A 17 -10.31 5.06 1.26
C ALA A 17 -10.48 5.74 2.63
N GLU A 18 -10.25 5.02 3.74
CA GLU A 18 -10.20 5.62 5.07
C GLU A 18 -9.04 6.62 5.21
N GLU A 19 -7.84 6.27 4.70
CA GLU A 19 -6.70 7.21 4.71
C GLU A 19 -6.97 8.45 3.83
N LEU A 20 -7.61 8.25 2.68
CA LEU A 20 -8.02 9.33 1.78
C LEU A 20 -8.94 10.32 2.48
N ASP A 21 -9.98 9.83 3.14
CA ASP A 21 -10.96 10.63 3.87
C ASP A 21 -10.31 11.43 5.03
N VAL A 22 -9.32 10.84 5.71
CA VAL A 22 -8.49 11.57 6.69
C VAL A 22 -7.71 12.71 6.03
N CYS A 23 -7.06 12.47 4.88
CA CYS A 23 -6.30 13.50 4.17
C CYS A 23 -7.20 14.65 3.69
N ILE A 24 -8.40 14.33 3.19
CA ILE A 24 -9.38 15.34 2.74
C ILE A 24 -9.82 16.23 3.90
N ARG A 25 -10.18 15.63 5.04
CA ARG A 25 -10.53 16.40 6.25
C ARG A 25 -9.38 17.28 6.70
N ALA A 26 -8.17 16.75 6.75
CA ALA A 26 -6.99 17.51 7.17
C ALA A 26 -6.70 18.69 6.23
N ALA A 27 -6.87 18.50 4.91
CA ALA A 27 -6.72 19.57 3.93
C ALA A 27 -7.75 20.69 4.14
N ASN A 28 -9.02 20.34 4.35
CA ASN A 28 -10.09 21.31 4.59
C ASN A 28 -9.85 22.09 5.88
N SER A 29 -9.59 21.41 7.00
CA SER A 29 -9.33 22.07 8.28
C SER A 29 -8.12 23.02 8.23
N ALA A 30 -7.04 22.61 7.55
CA ALA A 30 -5.87 23.46 7.38
C ALA A 30 -6.14 24.67 6.46
N HIS A 31 -6.97 24.49 5.43
CA HIS A 31 -7.40 25.59 4.57
C HIS A 31 -8.28 26.59 5.33
N GLU A 32 -9.25 26.12 6.12
CA GLU A 32 -10.10 26.97 6.95
C GLU A 32 -9.26 27.79 7.94
N ALA A 33 -8.30 27.15 8.62
CA ALA A 33 -7.35 27.83 9.51
C ALA A 33 -6.52 28.91 8.78
N ALA A 34 -6.01 28.60 7.59
CA ALA A 34 -5.25 29.56 6.78
C ALA A 34 -6.08 30.80 6.43
N THR A 35 -7.34 30.61 5.99
CA THR A 35 -8.23 31.74 5.67
C THR A 35 -8.61 32.54 6.90
N HIS A 36 -8.78 31.90 8.05
CA HIS A 36 -9.12 32.59 9.29
C HIS A 36 -7.94 33.41 9.83
N GLU A 37 -6.73 32.86 9.83
CA GLU A 37 -5.53 33.56 10.29
C GLU A 37 -5.12 34.69 9.34
N GLU A 38 -5.28 34.53 8.03
CA GLU A 38 -5.03 35.60 7.06
C GLU A 38 -5.99 36.79 7.25
N LEU A 39 -7.24 36.55 7.63
CA LEU A 39 -8.21 37.60 7.95
C LEU A 39 -7.93 38.30 9.29
N VAL A 40 -7.20 37.66 10.22
CA VAL A 40 -6.91 38.16 11.57
C VAL A 40 -5.49 38.72 11.70
N ALA A 41 -4.61 38.49 10.72
CA ALA A 41 -3.20 38.87 10.78
C ALA A 41 -3.00 40.40 10.96
N GLU A 42 -2.63 40.81 12.18
CA GLU A 42 -2.38 42.21 12.53
C GLU A 42 -0.96 42.71 12.13
N ASN A 43 -0.05 41.81 11.74
CA ASN A 43 1.34 42.17 11.41
C ASN A 43 1.97 41.28 10.33
N LYS A 44 2.92 41.83 9.56
CA LYS A 44 3.58 41.21 8.39
C LYS A 44 4.52 40.02 8.69
N TYR A 45 4.55 39.54 9.91
CA TYR A 45 5.40 38.45 10.39
C TYR A 45 4.61 37.26 10.93
N ASP A 46 3.28 37.26 10.80
CA ASP A 46 2.44 36.13 11.21
C ASP A 46 2.61 34.96 10.23
N THR A 47 3.21 33.85 10.68
CA THR A 47 3.57 32.71 9.82
C THR A 47 2.51 31.62 9.79
N LYS A 48 1.53 31.67 10.68
CA LYS A 48 0.62 30.54 10.90
C LYS A 48 -0.31 30.28 9.73
N GLY A 49 -0.83 31.34 9.10
CA GLY A 49 -1.63 31.21 7.87
C GLY A 49 -0.85 30.61 6.69
N LEU A 50 0.46 30.91 6.59
CA LEU A 50 1.33 30.33 5.56
C LEU A 50 1.64 28.85 5.84
N GLU A 51 1.96 28.51 7.09
CA GLU A 51 2.20 27.13 7.53
C GLU A 51 0.96 26.25 7.33
N ALA A 52 -0.23 26.78 7.67
CA ALA A 52 -1.52 26.13 7.45
C ALA A 52 -1.81 25.92 5.95
N SER A 53 -1.53 26.91 5.11
CA SER A 53 -1.67 26.79 3.65
C SER A 53 -0.76 25.70 3.06
N TYR A 54 0.49 25.63 3.52
CA TYR A 54 1.43 24.59 3.09
C TYR A 54 0.95 23.20 3.50
N LEU A 55 0.47 23.05 4.74
CA LEU A 55 -0.10 21.80 5.25
C LEU A 55 -1.34 21.39 4.44
N ALA A 56 -2.24 22.32 4.14
CA ALA A 56 -3.42 22.06 3.32
C ALA A 56 -3.04 21.53 1.93
N GLY A 57 -2.07 22.18 1.27
CA GLY A 57 -1.56 21.74 -0.02
C GLY A 57 -0.91 20.34 0.02
N ALA A 58 -0.14 20.05 1.07
CA ALA A 58 0.47 18.74 1.26
C ALA A 58 -0.57 17.63 1.45
N GLN A 59 -1.60 17.87 2.27
CA GLN A 59 -2.69 16.92 2.50
C GLN A 59 -3.55 16.71 1.25
N ALA A 60 -3.85 17.78 0.49
CA ALA A 60 -4.58 17.68 -0.77
C ALA A 60 -3.82 16.87 -1.82
N ARG A 61 -2.49 17.06 -1.92
CA ARG A 61 -1.64 16.25 -2.80
C ARG A 61 -1.66 14.78 -2.39
N ARG A 62 -1.57 14.48 -1.09
CA ARG A 62 -1.66 13.10 -0.59
C ARG A 62 -3.01 12.47 -0.90
N ALA A 63 -4.11 13.21 -0.71
CA ALA A 63 -5.45 12.76 -1.07
C ALA A 63 -5.53 12.41 -2.56
N ASN A 64 -4.93 13.21 -3.44
CA ASN A 64 -4.91 12.92 -4.86
C ASN A 64 -4.14 11.63 -5.20
N GLU A 65 -2.97 11.41 -4.58
CA GLU A 65 -2.20 10.17 -4.78
C GLU A 65 -2.97 8.93 -4.30
N LEU A 66 -3.65 9.01 -3.15
CA LEU A 66 -4.47 7.91 -2.62
C LEU A 66 -5.67 7.61 -3.53
N GLN A 67 -6.30 8.63 -4.10
CA GLN A 67 -7.37 8.43 -5.09
C GLN A 67 -6.84 7.73 -6.35
N ILE A 68 -5.69 8.16 -6.87
CA ILE A 68 -5.03 7.49 -8.00
C ILE A 68 -4.69 6.03 -7.67
N ASP A 69 -4.19 5.76 -6.47
CA ASP A 69 -3.91 4.40 -6.01
C ASP A 69 -5.19 3.53 -6.04
N ILE A 70 -6.30 4.02 -5.49
CA ILE A 70 -7.60 3.31 -5.53
C ILE A 70 -8.04 3.04 -6.97
N ASP A 71 -8.00 4.04 -7.84
CA ASP A 71 -8.41 3.91 -9.24
C ASP A 71 -7.54 2.91 -10.01
N GLU A 72 -6.23 2.88 -9.75
CA GLU A 72 -5.30 1.94 -10.38
C GLU A 72 -5.47 0.50 -9.86
N ILE A 73 -5.76 0.33 -8.57
CA ILE A 73 -6.05 -1.00 -7.98
C ILE A 73 -7.35 -1.56 -8.55
N LYS A 74 -8.40 -0.73 -8.70
CA LYS A 74 -9.68 -1.15 -9.29
C LYS A 74 -9.57 -1.63 -10.74
N LYS A 75 -8.52 -1.24 -11.45
CA LYS A 75 -8.26 -1.70 -12.83
C LYS A 75 -7.55 -3.05 -12.88
N ILE A 76 -7.03 -3.56 -11.76
CA ILE A 76 -6.38 -4.86 -11.72
C ILE A 76 -7.42 -5.95 -12.01
N GLN A 77 -7.14 -6.76 -13.03
CA GLN A 77 -7.92 -7.96 -13.30
C GLN A 77 -7.49 -9.05 -12.33
N ILE A 78 -8.40 -9.47 -11.46
CA ILE A 78 -8.18 -10.60 -10.54
C ILE A 78 -8.19 -11.88 -11.35
N LYS A 79 -7.05 -12.56 -11.37
CA LYS A 79 -6.86 -13.84 -12.07
C LYS A 79 -6.71 -14.96 -11.06
N ASN A 80 -7.13 -16.17 -11.43
CA ASN A 80 -6.71 -17.38 -10.72
C ASN A 80 -5.38 -17.81 -11.31
N PHE A 81 -4.43 -18.17 -10.45
CA PHE A 81 -3.12 -18.62 -10.90
C PHE A 81 -2.99 -20.12 -10.69
N SER A 82 -2.32 -20.77 -11.63
CA SER A 82 -1.81 -22.12 -11.45
C SER A 82 -0.37 -22.09 -10.94
N GLU A 83 0.08 -23.20 -10.34
CA GLU A 83 1.44 -23.37 -9.80
C GLU A 83 2.55 -23.17 -10.87
N GLN A 84 2.20 -23.27 -12.15
CA GLN A 84 3.12 -23.12 -13.28
C GLN A 84 3.23 -21.68 -13.80
N GLU A 85 2.33 -20.79 -13.37
CA GLU A 85 2.31 -19.40 -13.79
C GLU A 85 3.27 -18.56 -12.95
N ALA A 86 3.85 -17.56 -13.60
CA ALA A 86 4.72 -16.61 -12.92
C ALA A 86 3.88 -15.63 -12.10
N ILE A 87 4.43 -15.18 -10.97
CA ILE A 87 3.88 -14.12 -10.15
C ILE A 87 3.63 -12.87 -11.01
N ASP A 88 2.42 -12.32 -10.90
CA ASP A 88 1.94 -11.13 -11.61
C ASP A 88 1.03 -10.31 -10.68
N TYR A 89 0.49 -9.20 -11.17
CA TYR A 89 -0.54 -8.46 -10.44
C TYR A 89 -1.74 -9.35 -10.12
N SER A 90 -2.34 -9.14 -8.95
CA SER A 90 -3.37 -9.99 -8.32
C SER A 90 -2.90 -11.35 -7.80
N SER A 91 -1.63 -11.71 -7.93
CA SER A 91 -1.10 -12.89 -7.24
C SER A 91 -1.20 -12.71 -5.73
N LEU A 92 -1.71 -13.72 -5.03
CA LEU A 92 -1.54 -13.87 -3.59
C LEU A 92 -0.48 -14.95 -3.37
N VAL A 93 0.67 -14.56 -2.83
CA VAL A 93 1.84 -15.41 -2.70
C VAL A 93 2.09 -15.69 -1.23
N GLU A 94 2.28 -16.95 -0.89
CA GLU A 94 2.77 -17.36 0.42
C GLU A 94 4.28 -17.61 0.33
N ILE A 95 5.03 -16.94 1.20
CA ILE A 95 6.47 -17.17 1.34
C ILE A 95 6.78 -17.60 2.76
N GLU A 96 7.75 -18.48 2.91
CA GLU A 96 8.23 -18.99 4.20
C GLU A 96 9.70 -18.60 4.37
N ASP A 97 10.10 -18.14 5.55
CA ASP A 97 11.51 -17.93 5.87
C ASP A 97 12.20 -19.19 6.42
N GLU A 98 13.51 -19.09 6.64
CA GLU A 98 14.34 -20.18 7.16
C GLU A 98 13.93 -20.71 8.55
N ASP A 99 13.19 -19.91 9.33
CA ASP A 99 12.67 -20.29 10.64
C ASP A 99 11.26 -20.94 10.55
N GLY A 100 10.71 -21.08 9.33
CA GLY A 100 9.37 -21.63 9.08
C GLY A 100 8.24 -20.61 9.26
N ALA A 101 8.53 -19.31 9.27
CA ALA A 101 7.50 -18.28 9.42
C ALA A 101 6.92 -17.88 8.05
N SER A 102 5.64 -18.17 7.84
CA SER A 102 4.91 -17.78 6.64
C SER A 102 4.50 -16.31 6.61
N LYS A 103 4.47 -15.73 5.41
CA LYS A 103 3.89 -14.42 5.11
C LYS A 103 3.05 -14.51 3.83
N PHE A 104 1.89 -13.86 3.86
CA PHE A 104 1.03 -13.72 2.69
C PHE A 104 1.22 -12.34 2.06
N LEU A 105 1.48 -12.32 0.76
CA LEU A 105 1.81 -11.13 0.00
C LEU A 105 0.85 -10.97 -1.19
N LEU A 106 0.13 -9.87 -1.24
CA LEU A 106 -0.73 -9.52 -2.38
C LEU A 106 0.04 -8.61 -3.34
N ILE A 107 0.23 -9.06 -4.58
CA ILE A 107 0.96 -8.30 -5.59
C ILE A 107 0.03 -7.27 -6.24
N VAL A 108 0.38 -5.99 -6.10
CA VAL A 108 -0.38 -4.84 -6.59
C VAL A 108 0.48 -3.92 -7.44
N ASN A 109 -0.12 -3.17 -8.37
CA ASN A 109 0.60 -2.21 -9.20
C ASN A 109 0.94 -0.92 -8.43
N ARG A 110 0.14 -0.55 -7.44
CA ARG A 110 0.29 0.61 -6.54
C ARG A 110 -0.18 0.25 -5.12
N ALA A 111 -0.02 1.16 -4.16
CA ALA A 111 -0.38 0.94 -2.76
C ALA A 111 0.32 -0.29 -2.13
N GLY A 112 1.65 -0.32 -2.15
CA GLY A 112 2.42 -1.32 -1.42
C GLY A 112 2.58 -0.95 0.06
N GLY A 113 2.64 -1.95 0.93
CA GLY A 113 2.92 -1.80 2.36
C GLY A 113 1.71 -1.82 3.27
N TYR A 114 0.50 -1.95 2.73
CA TYR A 114 -0.73 -2.06 3.54
C TYR A 114 -0.88 -3.47 4.12
N LYS A 115 -1.46 -3.54 5.31
CA LYS A 115 -1.80 -4.79 6.00
C LYS A 115 -3.30 -5.01 5.90
N ILE A 116 -3.69 -6.13 5.31
CA ILE A 116 -5.07 -6.52 5.06
C ILE A 116 -5.37 -7.73 5.95
N GLN A 117 -6.43 -7.67 6.75
CA GLN A 117 -6.87 -8.81 7.54
C GLN A 117 -7.91 -9.60 6.76
N TYR A 118 -7.70 -10.91 6.60
CA TYR A 118 -8.65 -11.80 5.94
C TYR A 118 -8.73 -13.12 6.68
N GLN A 119 -9.92 -13.43 7.24
CA GLN A 119 -10.16 -14.68 7.98
C GLN A 119 -9.12 -15.00 9.08
N GLY A 120 -8.61 -13.96 9.75
CA GLY A 120 -7.59 -14.09 10.81
C GLY A 120 -6.15 -14.18 10.32
N VAL A 121 -5.92 -14.05 9.01
CA VAL A 121 -4.59 -14.00 8.39
C VAL A 121 -4.26 -12.57 7.98
N GLU A 122 -3.07 -12.11 8.34
CA GLU A 122 -2.52 -10.84 7.86
C GLU A 122 -1.89 -11.05 6.47
N ILE A 123 -2.35 -10.27 5.50
CA ILE A 123 -1.85 -10.23 4.13
C ILE A 123 -1.22 -8.85 3.90
N GLN A 124 0.00 -8.80 3.41
CA GLN A 124 0.67 -7.54 3.10
C GLN A 124 0.57 -7.22 1.61
N SER A 125 0.10 -6.04 1.24
CA SER A 125 0.20 -5.57 -0.15
C SER A 125 1.65 -5.24 -0.50
N ILE A 126 2.10 -5.61 -1.70
CA ILE A 126 3.45 -5.36 -2.14
C ILE A 126 3.49 -5.00 -3.63
N THR A 127 4.31 -4.00 -3.97
CA THR A 127 4.53 -3.62 -5.37
C THR A 127 5.80 -4.27 -5.91
N PRO A 128 5.87 -4.57 -7.23
CA PRO A 128 7.09 -5.05 -7.86
C PRO A 128 8.29 -4.10 -7.74
N ALA A 129 8.05 -2.82 -7.42
CA ALA A 129 9.10 -1.83 -7.20
C ALA A 129 9.77 -1.95 -5.82
N SER A 130 9.13 -2.60 -4.84
CA SER A 130 9.70 -2.80 -3.50
C SER A 130 10.86 -3.82 -3.50
N PRO A 131 11.80 -3.80 -2.53
CA PRO A 131 12.93 -4.72 -2.50
C PRO A 131 12.54 -6.20 -2.55
N LEU A 132 11.51 -6.59 -1.80
CA LEU A 132 10.99 -7.96 -1.81
C LEU A 132 10.16 -8.25 -3.07
N GLY A 133 9.35 -7.28 -3.52
CA GLY A 133 8.59 -7.41 -4.77
C GLY A 133 9.47 -7.61 -6.00
N GLN A 134 10.62 -6.94 -6.08
CA GLN A 134 11.60 -7.12 -7.16
C GLN A 134 12.17 -8.54 -7.22
N LYS A 135 12.30 -9.21 -6.05
CA LYS A 135 12.79 -10.59 -5.98
C LYS A 135 11.73 -11.61 -6.35
N LEU A 136 10.46 -11.32 -5.99
CA LEU A 136 9.30 -12.16 -6.31
C LEU A 136 8.82 -12.02 -7.74
N TRP A 137 9.04 -10.86 -8.37
CA TRP A 137 8.44 -10.56 -9.66
C TRP A 137 8.84 -11.59 -10.72
N LYS A 138 7.83 -12.21 -11.34
CA LYS A 138 7.98 -13.26 -12.35
C LYS A 138 8.64 -14.57 -11.88
N LYS A 139 8.81 -14.76 -10.56
CA LYS A 139 9.11 -16.07 -9.96
C LYS A 139 7.87 -16.97 -9.94
N LYS A 140 8.05 -18.24 -9.61
CA LYS A 140 7.00 -19.25 -9.55
C LYS A 140 6.97 -19.92 -8.18
N LEU A 141 6.01 -20.83 -7.98
CA LEU A 141 6.05 -21.76 -6.86
C LEU A 141 7.39 -22.50 -6.80
N ASP A 142 7.85 -22.82 -5.59
CA ASP A 142 9.11 -23.49 -5.27
C ASP A 142 10.40 -22.71 -5.61
N ASP A 143 10.30 -21.51 -6.18
CA ASP A 143 11.46 -20.64 -6.34
C ASP A 143 11.89 -20.06 -4.98
N GLU A 144 13.21 -19.99 -4.79
CA GLU A 144 13.83 -19.32 -3.66
C GLU A 144 14.18 -17.87 -3.99
N ILE A 145 14.08 -17.01 -2.98
CA ILE A 145 14.45 -15.60 -3.06
C ILE A 145 15.37 -15.19 -1.91
N GLU A 146 16.36 -14.35 -2.23
CA GLU A 146 17.25 -13.75 -1.24
C GLU A 146 16.97 -12.25 -1.13
N LEU A 147 16.59 -11.81 0.07
CA LEU A 147 16.44 -10.41 0.42
C LEU A 147 17.67 -9.93 1.19
N LYS A 148 18.53 -9.17 0.50
CA LYS A 148 19.70 -8.52 1.10
C LYS A 148 19.31 -7.17 1.69
N THR A 149 19.63 -6.97 2.96
CA THR A 149 19.60 -5.67 3.63
C THR A 149 21.04 -5.21 3.93
N GLN A 150 21.22 -4.01 4.50
CA GLN A 150 22.57 -3.50 4.82
C GLN A 150 23.32 -4.38 5.85
N THR A 151 22.59 -5.11 6.70
CA THR A 151 23.16 -5.83 7.85
C THR A 151 22.94 -7.35 7.81
N GLN A 152 21.99 -7.84 7.01
CA GLN A 152 21.61 -9.26 6.96
C GLN A 152 21.06 -9.67 5.59
N SER A 153 21.28 -10.93 5.21
CA SER A 153 20.51 -11.62 4.16
C SER A 153 19.40 -12.42 4.83
N LYS A 154 18.20 -12.40 4.26
CA LYS A 154 17.11 -13.33 4.58
C LYS A 154 16.76 -14.14 3.34
N TYR A 155 16.53 -15.43 3.52
CA TYR A 155 16.08 -16.32 2.47
C TYR A 155 14.60 -16.64 2.67
N TYR A 156 13.88 -16.73 1.56
CA TYR A 156 12.51 -17.20 1.58
C TYR A 156 12.27 -18.18 0.43
N SER A 157 11.39 -19.14 0.67
CA SER A 157 10.86 -20.05 -0.34
C SER A 157 9.43 -19.65 -0.68
N ILE A 158 9.06 -19.69 -1.95
CA ILE A 158 7.67 -19.49 -2.38
C ILE A 158 6.93 -20.82 -2.22
N ILE A 159 6.09 -20.91 -1.19
CA ILE A 159 5.40 -22.16 -0.81
C ILE A 159 3.92 -22.17 -1.23
N GLY A 160 3.38 -21.04 -1.69
CA GLY A 160 2.02 -20.95 -2.20
C GLY A 160 1.83 -19.83 -3.22
N HIS A 161 0.98 -20.11 -4.23
CA HIS A 161 0.54 -19.11 -5.22
C HIS A 161 -0.94 -19.33 -5.50
N HIS A 162 -1.75 -18.37 -5.06
CA HIS A 162 -3.22 -18.40 -5.13
C HIS A 162 -3.76 -17.35 -6.12
#